data_AF-A0A930MB69-F1
#
_entry.id   AF-A0A930MB69-F1
#
_cell.length_a   1.000
_cell.length_b   1.000
_cell.length_c   1.000
_cell.angle_alpha   90.00
_cell.angle_beta   90.00
_cell.angle_gamma   90.00
#
_symmetry.space_group_name_H-M   'P 1'
#
loop_
_entity.id
_entity.type
_entity.pdbx_description
1 polymer ?
#
loop_
_entity_poly.entity_id
_entity_poly.type
_entity_poly.pdbx_seq_one_letter_code
_entity_poly.pdbx_strand_id
1 'polypeptide(L)'
;CEAETVCDLLAISIDAFGTWLQHDAAAAFSVACMIARKSWPISDEYGQIKYLTVQSRLLAYLQKQLPATDAAVRLPMRRQDIADAIGTSLKTVNRSVERLRAEGILSLDRGKIALTPEQCAKVRTMDVHQKT
;
A
#
# COMPACT_ATOMS: atom_id res chain seq x y z
N CYS A 1 3.72 -3.77 -23.91
CA CYS A 1 2.94 -4.87 -23.33
C CYS A 1 3.59 -6.16 -23.75
N GLU A 2 4.00 -6.99 -22.81
CA GLU A 2 4.36 -8.38 -23.09
C GLU A 2 3.17 -9.26 -22.70
N ALA A 3 2.95 -10.31 -23.48
CA ALA A 3 1.95 -11.32 -23.16
C ALA A 3 2.60 -12.37 -22.24
N GLU A 4 2.02 -12.58 -21.06
CA GLU A 4 2.49 -13.61 -20.10
C GLU A 4 1.97 -15.01 -20.44
N THR A 5 0.95 -15.10 -21.31
CA THR A 5 0.30 -16.35 -21.74
C THR A 5 -0.11 -16.26 -23.23
N VAL A 6 -0.53 -17.38 -23.82
CA VAL A 6 -1.05 -17.41 -25.20
C VAL A 6 -2.38 -16.67 -25.25
N CYS A 7 -2.44 -15.58 -26.02
CA CYS A 7 -3.59 -14.67 -26.08
C CYS A 7 -3.93 -14.29 -27.51
N ASP A 8 -5.24 -14.24 -27.80
CA ASP A 8 -5.78 -13.58 -29.00
C ASP A 8 -6.13 -12.12 -28.67
N LEU A 9 -5.78 -11.20 -29.57
CA LEU A 9 -6.04 -9.78 -29.39
C LEU A 9 -6.92 -9.24 -30.51
N LEU A 10 -7.90 -8.42 -30.11
CA LEU A 10 -8.66 -7.56 -31.01
C LEU A 10 -8.13 -6.14 -30.86
N ALA A 11 -7.75 -5.53 -31.98
CA ALA A 11 -7.27 -4.16 -32.04
C ALA A 11 -8.24 -3.29 -32.86
N ILE A 12 -8.41 -2.05 -32.42
CA ILE A 12 -9.15 -1.00 -33.12
C ILE A 12 -8.20 0.18 -33.33
N SER A 13 -8.31 0.87 -34.46
CA SER A 13 -7.53 2.09 -34.68
C SER A 13 -8.01 3.19 -33.72
N ILE A 14 -7.11 4.12 -33.39
CA ILE A 14 -7.45 5.22 -32.49
C ILE A 14 -8.56 6.10 -33.07
N ASP A 15 -8.56 6.29 -34.39
CA ASP A 15 -9.58 7.07 -35.10
C ASP A 15 -10.95 6.38 -35.03
N ALA A 16 -11.01 5.08 -35.33
CA ALA A 16 -12.26 4.32 -35.27
C ALA A 16 -12.81 4.24 -33.84
N PHE A 17 -11.92 4.09 -32.85
CA PHE A 17 -12.29 4.14 -31.44
C PHE A 17 -12.85 5.51 -31.05
N GLY A 18 -12.18 6.59 -31.46
CA GLY A 18 -12.64 7.96 -31.21
C GLY A 18 -13.99 8.24 -31.85
N THR A 19 -14.17 7.87 -33.12
CA THR A 19 -15.46 8.00 -33.82
C THR A 19 -16.57 7.20 -33.13
N TRP A 20 -16.28 5.97 -32.69
CA TRP A 20 -17.25 5.16 -31.96
C TRP A 20 -17.70 5.83 -30.65
N LEU A 21 -16.77 6.32 -29.83
CA LEU A 21 -17.11 7.02 -28.58
C LEU A 21 -17.92 8.30 -28.80
N GLN A 22 -17.72 9.00 -29.92
CA GLN A 22 -18.49 10.21 -30.24
C GLN A 22 -19.94 9.93 -30.62
N HIS A 23 -20.23 8.74 -31.16
CA HIS A 23 -21.56 8.41 -31.69
C HIS A 23 -22.35 7.44 -30.80
N ASP A 24 -21.72 6.87 -29.77
CA ASP A 24 -22.34 5.92 -28.84
C ASP A 24 -22.12 6.36 -27.39
N ALA A 25 -23.17 6.93 -26.79
CA ALA A 25 -23.13 7.41 -25.41
C ALA A 25 -22.94 6.26 -24.38
N ALA A 26 -23.45 5.07 -24.67
CA ALA A 26 -23.31 3.92 -23.78
C ALA A 26 -21.86 3.39 -23.80
N ALA A 27 -21.23 3.37 -24.97
CA ALA A 27 -19.82 3.08 -25.12
C ALA A 27 -18.94 4.11 -24.39
N ALA A 28 -19.21 5.40 -24.60
CA ALA A 28 -18.50 6.49 -23.94
C ALA A 28 -18.57 6.38 -22.40
N PHE A 29 -19.77 6.15 -21.86
CA PHE A 29 -19.95 5.96 -20.43
C PHE A 29 -19.22 4.72 -19.91
N SER A 30 -19.28 3.60 -20.63
CA SER A 30 -18.59 2.36 -20.25
C SER A 30 -17.08 2.52 -20.20
N VAL A 31 -16.49 3.21 -21.18
CA VAL A 31 -15.06 3.54 -21.20
C VAL A 31 -14.71 4.51 -20.07
N ALA A 32 -15.52 5.54 -19.82
CA ALA A 32 -15.32 6.46 -18.71
C ALA A 32 -15.31 5.73 -17.35
N CYS A 33 -16.26 4.81 -17.12
CA CYS A 33 -16.26 3.96 -15.92
C CYS A 33 -15.05 3.04 -15.83
N MET A 34 -14.59 2.47 -16.95
CA MET A 34 -13.39 1.64 -16.99
C MET A 34 -12.14 2.45 -16.58
N ILE A 35 -11.98 3.65 -17.13
CA ILE A 35 -10.90 4.57 -16.76
C ILE A 35 -11.01 4.94 -15.29
N ALA A 36 -12.20 5.33 -14.82
CA ALA A 36 -12.44 5.69 -13.42
C ALA A 36 -12.07 4.56 -12.47
N ARG A 37 -12.45 3.32 -12.77
CA ARG A 37 -12.09 2.11 -11.99
C ARG A 37 -10.60 1.81 -12.00
N LYS A 38 -9.91 2.02 -13.13
CA LYS A 38 -8.44 1.87 -13.20
C LYS A 38 -7.70 3.00 -12.47
N SER A 39 -8.24 4.22 -12.51
CA SER A 39 -7.68 5.37 -11.81
C SER A 39 -8.00 5.38 -10.32
N TRP A 40 -9.07 4.71 -9.89
CA TRP A 40 -9.52 4.73 -8.49
C TRP A 40 -8.47 4.17 -7.52
N PRO A 41 -7.86 2.99 -7.73
CA PRO A 41 -6.77 2.51 -6.89
C PRO A 41 -5.59 3.47 -6.84
N ILE A 42 -5.27 4.14 -7.96
CA ILE A 42 -4.21 5.13 -8.02
C ILE A 42 -4.60 6.37 -7.22
N SER A 43 -5.81 6.90 -7.37
CA SER A 43 -6.28 8.07 -6.60
C SER A 43 -6.48 7.77 -5.11
N ASP A 44 -6.90 6.57 -4.76
CA ASP A 44 -7.06 6.10 -3.38
C ASP A 44 -5.68 5.84 -2.74
N GLU A 45 -4.78 5.10 -3.41
CA GLU A 45 -3.40 4.93 -2.93
C GLU A 45 -2.63 6.25 -2.88
N TYR A 46 -2.76 7.15 -3.88
CA TYR A 46 -2.11 8.46 -3.84
C TYR A 46 -2.76 9.40 -2.83
N GLY A 47 -4.07 9.32 -2.60
CA GLY A 47 -4.75 10.03 -1.51
C GLY A 47 -4.22 9.58 -0.15
N GLN A 48 -4.17 8.26 0.08
CA GLN A 48 -3.69 7.68 1.33
C GLN A 48 -2.18 7.93 1.55
N ILE A 49 -1.32 7.70 0.55
CA ILE A 49 0.14 7.85 0.68
C ILE A 49 0.56 9.32 0.87
N LYS A 50 -0.23 10.28 0.36
CA LYS A 50 0.08 11.72 0.45
C LYS A 50 -0.38 12.36 1.77
N TYR A 51 -1.35 11.76 2.48
CA TYR A 51 -1.81 12.24 3.79
C TYR A 51 -1.31 11.41 4.98
N LEU A 52 -0.86 10.17 4.77
CA LEU A 52 -0.31 9.35 5.84
C LEU A 52 1.13 9.76 6.17
N THR A 53 1.38 10.00 7.46
CA THR A 53 2.74 10.19 7.96
C THR A 53 3.58 8.94 7.70
N VAL A 54 4.91 9.06 7.70
CA VAL A 54 5.79 7.88 7.56
C VAL A 54 5.55 6.87 8.67
N GLN A 55 5.17 7.33 9.88
CA GLN A 55 4.80 6.46 11.00
C GLN A 55 3.53 5.68 10.70
N SER A 56 2.51 6.33 10.12
CA SER A 56 1.28 5.67 9.67
C SER A 56 1.56 4.63 8.57
N ARG A 57 2.36 4.96 7.56
CA ARG A 57 2.71 4.01 6.49
C ARG A 57 3.49 2.81 7.03
N LEU A 58 4.38 3.04 8.01
CA LEU A 58 5.06 1.96 8.71
C LEU A 58 4.06 1.09 9.49
N LEU A 59 3.10 1.68 10.20
CA LEU A 59 2.08 0.93 10.93
C LEU A 59 1.21 0.06 10.01
N ALA A 60 0.72 0.62 8.90
CA ALA A 60 -0.04 -0.12 7.89
C ALA A 60 0.78 -1.27 7.29
N TYR A 61 2.07 -1.02 7.03
CA TYR A 61 2.98 -2.05 6.57
C TYR A 61 3.14 -3.16 7.61
N LEU A 62 3.28 -2.83 8.89
CA LEU A 62 3.34 -3.84 9.96
C LEU A 62 2.04 -4.64 10.07
N GLN A 63 0.88 -4.00 10.04
CA GLN A 63 -0.42 -4.67 10.07
C GLN A 63 -0.57 -5.72 8.96
N LYS A 64 -0.11 -5.40 7.73
CA LYS A 64 -0.11 -6.34 6.59
C LYS A 64 0.83 -7.53 6.77
N GLN A 65 1.86 -7.39 7.60
CA GLN A 65 2.91 -8.40 7.80
C GLN A 65 2.71 -9.22 9.08
N LEU A 66 1.74 -8.85 9.92
CA LEU A 66 1.38 -9.65 11.09
C LEU A 66 0.67 -10.94 10.64
N PRO A 67 0.97 -12.08 11.28
CA PRO A 67 0.19 -13.31 11.07
C PRO A 67 -1.28 -13.09 11.47
N ALA A 68 -2.20 -14.00 11.14
CA ALA A 68 -3.60 -13.86 11.56
C ALA A 68 -3.80 -13.96 13.10
N THR A 69 -2.83 -14.54 13.81
CA THR A 69 -2.83 -14.71 15.26
C THR A 69 -2.02 -13.63 15.95
N ASP A 70 -2.35 -13.33 17.21
CA ASP A 70 -1.56 -12.42 18.05
C ASP A 70 -0.41 -13.15 18.76
N ALA A 71 0.24 -14.10 18.08
CA ALA A 71 1.45 -14.70 18.60
C ALA A 71 2.60 -13.68 18.56
N ALA A 72 3.58 -13.85 19.46
CA ALA A 72 4.82 -13.10 19.38
C ALA A 72 5.46 -13.31 18.00
N VAL A 73 5.82 -12.22 17.32
CA VAL A 73 6.37 -12.29 15.96
C VAL A 73 7.69 -11.54 15.89
N ARG A 74 8.64 -12.13 15.17
CA ARG A 74 9.89 -11.49 14.79
C ARG A 74 9.92 -11.36 13.28
N LEU A 75 9.85 -10.14 12.80
CA LEU A 75 9.76 -9.87 11.36
C LEU A 75 11.16 -9.98 10.73
N PRO A 76 11.37 -10.84 9.71
CA PRO A 76 12.69 -11.12 9.16
C PRO A 76 13.23 -10.04 8.21
N MET A 77 12.49 -8.94 8.02
CA MET A 77 12.75 -7.81 7.12
C MET A 77 13.94 -6.93 7.53
N ARG A 78 14.67 -6.39 6.53
CA ARG A 78 15.68 -5.35 6.73
C ARG A 78 15.02 -3.97 6.70
N ARG A 79 15.67 -2.98 7.30
CA ARG A 79 15.16 -1.59 7.31
C ARG A 79 15.10 -0.96 5.93
N GLN A 80 15.98 -1.37 5.02
CA GLN A 80 15.97 -0.90 3.63
C GLN A 80 14.73 -1.43 2.89
N ASP A 81 14.41 -2.72 3.01
CA ASP A 81 13.21 -3.32 2.41
C ASP A 81 11.93 -2.59 2.85
N ILE A 82 11.86 -2.19 4.13
CA ILE A 82 10.75 -1.39 4.66
C ILE A 82 10.73 0.00 4.01
N ALA A 83 11.89 0.66 3.88
CA ALA A 83 12.00 2.00 3.31
C ALA A 83 11.53 2.02 1.85
N ASP A 84 11.91 1.00 1.09
CA ASP A 84 11.52 0.81 -0.30
C ASP A 84 10.00 0.53 -0.39
N ALA A 85 9.46 -0.32 0.48
CA ALA A 85 8.04 -0.66 0.51
C ALA A 85 7.13 0.52 0.90
N ILE A 86 7.57 1.40 1.80
CA ILE A 86 6.75 2.55 2.28
C ILE A 86 7.12 3.88 1.62
N GLY A 87 7.98 3.86 0.60
CA GLY A 87 8.38 5.03 -0.20
C GLY A 87 9.02 6.14 0.65
N THR A 88 10.06 5.83 1.42
CA THR A 88 10.81 6.82 2.21
C THR A 88 12.29 6.47 2.34
N SER A 89 13.08 7.30 3.04
CA SER A 89 14.50 7.02 3.28
C SER A 89 14.71 6.06 4.46
N LEU A 90 15.79 5.28 4.42
CA LEU A 90 16.24 4.45 5.55
C LEU A 90 16.34 5.25 6.87
N LYS A 91 16.86 6.48 6.80
CA LYS A 91 16.97 7.40 7.96
C LYS A 91 15.59 7.72 8.55
N THR A 92 14.58 7.92 7.69
CA THR A 92 13.22 8.20 8.13
C THR A 92 12.57 6.97 8.75
N VAL A 93 12.74 5.79 8.15
CA VAL A 93 12.27 4.52 8.74
C VAL A 93 12.86 4.33 10.13
N ASN A 94 14.18 4.46 10.29
CA ASN A 94 14.83 4.30 11.59
C ASN A 94 14.27 5.26 12.65
N ARG A 95 13.98 6.52 12.27
CA ARG A 95 13.37 7.50 13.16
C ARG A 95 11.95 7.10 13.58
N SER A 96 11.12 6.67 12.63
CA SER A 96 9.75 6.23 12.92
C SER A 96 9.72 4.96 13.77
N VAL A 97 10.64 4.03 13.53
CA VAL A 97 10.80 2.82 14.34
C VAL A 97 11.17 3.15 15.77
N GLU A 98 12.15 4.02 15.98
CA GLU A 98 12.58 4.40 17.33
C GLU A 98 11.45 5.12 18.07
N ARG A 99 10.65 5.92 17.36
CA ARG A 99 9.46 6.55 17.93
C ARG A 99 8.40 5.53 18.35
N LEU A 100 8.03 4.59 17.48
CA LEU A 100 7.08 3.52 17.82
C LEU A 100 7.59 2.63 18.96
N ARG A 101 8.90 2.42 19.03
CA ARG A 101 9.55 1.71 20.13
C ARG A 101 9.44 2.48 21.45
N ALA A 102 9.73 3.79 21.43
CA ALA A 102 9.60 4.65 22.61
C ALA A 102 8.15 4.74 23.11
N GLU A 103 7.18 4.66 22.19
CA GLU A 103 5.74 4.60 22.48
C GLU A 103 5.27 3.18 22.93
N GLY A 104 6.19 2.21 23.02
CA GLY A 104 5.91 0.83 23.43
C GLY A 104 5.08 0.01 22.43
N ILE A 105 4.92 0.49 21.20
CA ILE A 105 4.11 -0.14 20.15
C ILE A 105 4.83 -1.33 19.53
N LEU A 106 6.16 -1.29 19.47
CA LEU A 106 6.99 -2.39 18.98
C LEU A 106 8.26 -2.53 19.80
N SER A 107 8.93 -3.66 19.65
CA SER A 107 10.23 -3.94 20.25
C SER A 107 11.27 -4.25 19.17
N LEU A 108 12.54 -4.32 19.59
CA LEU A 108 13.64 -4.72 18.72
C LEU A 108 14.34 -5.97 19.29
N ASP A 109 14.54 -6.97 18.43
CA ASP A 109 15.37 -8.14 18.73
C ASP A 109 16.51 -8.25 17.72
N ARG A 110 17.74 -8.06 18.20
CA ARG A 110 18.97 -8.00 17.37
C ARG A 110 18.82 -7.08 16.16
N GLY A 111 18.21 -5.91 16.37
CA GLY A 111 17.94 -4.89 15.35
C GLY A 111 16.73 -5.15 14.45
N LYS A 112 16.10 -6.33 14.52
CA LYS A 112 14.85 -6.64 13.80
C LYS A 112 13.63 -6.21 14.61
N ILE A 113 12.53 -5.91 13.92
CA ILE A 113 11.26 -5.65 14.61
C ILE A 113 10.78 -6.95 15.25
N ALA A 114 10.47 -6.87 16.54
CA ALA A 114 9.79 -7.93 17.27
C ALA A 114 8.56 -7.33 17.96
N LEU A 115 7.46 -8.06 17.96
CA LEU A 115 6.24 -7.68 18.66
C LEU A 115 5.83 -8.81 19.61
N THR A 116 5.49 -8.45 20.84
CA THR A 116 4.81 -9.35 21.77
C THR A 116 3.33 -9.55 21.34
N PRO A 117 2.62 -10.53 21.90
CA PRO A 117 1.18 -10.69 21.65
C PRO A 117 0.37 -9.42 21.85
N GLU A 118 0.64 -8.70 22.94
CA GLU A 118 -0.04 -7.46 23.28
C GLU A 118 0.27 -6.35 22.26
N GLN A 119 1.52 -6.29 21.79
CA GLN A 119 1.93 -5.35 20.75
C GLN A 119 1.30 -5.68 19.39
N CYS A 120 1.15 -6.96 19.04
CA CYS A 120 0.42 -7.39 17.83
C CYS A 120 -1.04 -6.93 17.88
N ALA A 121 -1.73 -7.18 18.99
CA ALA A 121 -3.11 -6.74 19.19
C ALA A 121 -3.24 -5.21 19.13
N LYS A 122 -2.31 -4.48 19.76
CA LYS A 122 -2.25 -3.02 19.69
C LYS A 122 -2.07 -2.55 18.24
N VAL A 123 -1.09 -3.08 17.52
CA VAL A 123 -0.84 -2.69 16.13
C VAL A 123 -2.04 -2.94 15.23
N ARG A 124 -2.81 -4.03 15.40
CA ARG A 124 -4.03 -4.28 14.61
C ARG A 124 -5.15 -3.27 14.86
N THR A 125 -5.27 -2.80 16.10
CA THR A 125 -6.39 -1.93 16.51
C THR A 125 -6.10 -0.45 16.32
N MET A 126 -4.83 -0.09 16.08
CA MET A 126 -4.43 1.29 15.84
C MET A 126 -4.92 1.79 14.48
N ASP A 127 -5.57 2.96 14.49
CA ASP A 127 -5.95 3.65 13.26
C ASP A 127 -4.71 4.27 12.61
N VAL A 128 -4.48 3.89 11.36
CA VAL A 128 -3.39 4.40 10.54
C VAL A 128 -3.58 5.89 10.22
N HIS A 129 -4.81 6.41 10.26
CA HIS A 129 -5.16 7.78 9.86
C HIS A 129 -5.08 8.80 11.01
N GLN A 130 -4.63 8.39 12.19
CA GLN A 130 -4.62 9.28 13.35
C GLN A 130 -3.57 10.39 13.17
N LYS A 131 -4.05 11.60 12.81
CA LYS A 131 -3.25 12.83 12.78
C LYS A 131 -2.76 13.11 14.20
N THR A 132 -1.45 13.04 14.41
CA THR A 132 -0.81 13.68 15.57
C THR A 132 -0.61 15.14 15.28
#